data_AF-A0A1X6Y490-F1
#
_entry.id   AF-A0A1X6Y490-F1
#
_cell.length_a   1.000
_cell.length_b   1.000
_cell.length_c   1.000
_cell.angle_alpha   90.00
_cell.angle_beta   90.00
_cell.angle_gamma   90.00
#
_symmetry.space_group_name_H-M   'P 1'
#
loop_
_entity.id
_entity.type
_entity.pdbx_description
1 polymer ?
#
loop_
_entity_poly.entity_id
_entity_poly.type
_entity_poly.pdbx_seq_one_letter_code
_entity_poly.pdbx_strand_id
1 'polypeptide(L)'
;MTLTHLCEIDFYIDGELGPEEACELEARLERDDRMRAVFDAIWRQKETLSRAMDAIDVASAASRQTARLQATLVQALSRRMAMTGGAEREGPALWPT
;
A
#
# COMPACT_ATOMS: atom_id res chain seq x y z
N MET A 1 -9.74 -32.21 -3.87
CA MET A 1 -9.83 -31.02 -2.99
C MET A 1 -11.00 -30.18 -3.45
N THR A 2 -11.91 -29.86 -2.55
CA THR A 2 -13.03 -28.93 -2.79
C THR A 2 -12.58 -27.50 -2.47
N LEU A 3 -13.19 -26.50 -3.12
CA LEU A 3 -12.91 -25.07 -2.89
C LEU A 3 -13.04 -24.65 -1.42
N THR A 4 -13.91 -25.33 -0.66
CA THR A 4 -14.13 -25.11 0.77
C THR A 4 -12.85 -25.29 1.60
N HIS A 5 -12.03 -26.29 1.29
CA HIS A 5 -10.80 -26.55 2.04
C HIS A 5 -9.69 -25.53 1.79
N LEU A 6 -9.72 -24.85 0.64
CA LEU A 6 -8.81 -23.75 0.34
C LEU A 6 -9.14 -22.51 1.17
N CYS A 7 -10.42 -22.17 1.29
CA CYS A 7 -10.87 -21.06 2.13
C CYS A 7 -10.58 -21.31 3.62
N GLU A 8 -10.76 -22.54 4.11
CA GLU A 8 -10.44 -22.91 5.50
C GLU A 8 -8.95 -22.69 5.84
N ILE A 9 -8.05 -23.07 4.93
CA ILE A 9 -6.61 -22.85 5.10
C ILE A 9 -6.27 -21.35 5.08
N ASP A 10 -6.92 -20.59 4.20
CA ASP A 10 -6.71 -19.15 4.08
C ASP A 10 -7.10 -18.42 5.38
N PHE A 11 -8.29 -18.71 5.92
CA PHE A 11 -8.77 -18.16 7.19
C PHE A 11 -7.91 -18.56 8.38
N TYR A 12 -7.41 -19.80 8.39
CA TYR A 12 -6.48 -20.23 9.43
C TYR A 12 -5.17 -19.44 9.39
N ILE A 13 -4.62 -19.21 8.20
CA ILE A 13 -3.39 -18.40 8.04
C ILE A 13 -3.62 -16.95 8.44
N ASP A 14 -4.80 -16.39 8.15
CA ASP A 14 -5.16 -15.02 8.53
C ASP A 14 -5.55 -14.89 10.02
N GLY A 15 -5.69 -16.01 10.73
CA GLY A 15 -6.11 -16.03 12.14
C GLY A 15 -7.60 -15.71 12.35
N GLU A 16 -8.40 -15.82 11.30
CA GLU A 16 -9.85 -15.59 11.34
C GLU A 16 -10.65 -16.86 11.72
N LEU A 17 -9.97 -18.00 11.77
CA LEU A 17 -10.57 -19.27 12.14
C LEU A 17 -10.71 -19.38 13.67
N GLY A 18 -11.87 -19.84 14.15
CA GLY A 18 -12.11 -20.06 15.57
C GLY A 18 -11.21 -21.16 16.15
N PRO A 19 -11.01 -21.21 17.48
CA PRO A 19 -10.08 -22.15 18.10
C PRO A 19 -10.45 -23.62 17.88
N GLU A 20 -11.74 -23.93 17.79
CA GLU A 20 -12.25 -25.28 17.56
C GLU A 20 -11.98 -25.74 16.12
N GLU A 21 -12.32 -24.88 15.16
CA GLU A 21 -12.14 -25.11 13.73
C GLU A 21 -10.64 -25.17 13.35
N ALA A 22 -9.80 -24.35 14.01
CA ALA A 22 -8.36 -24.38 13.88
C ALA A 22 -7.77 -25.73 14.33
N CYS A 23 -8.21 -26.25 15.47
CA CYS A 23 -7.79 -27.56 15.97
C CYS A 23 -8.18 -28.70 15.01
N GLU A 24 -9.39 -28.64 14.44
CA GLU A 24 -9.83 -29.62 13.44
C GLU A 24 -8.99 -29.56 12.16
N LEU A 25 -8.66 -28.36 11.69
CA LEU A 25 -7.81 -28.16 10.53
C LEU A 25 -6.39 -28.67 10.78
N GLU A 26 -5.80 -28.37 11.94
CA GLU A 26 -4.47 -28.85 12.34
C GLU A 26 -4.41 -30.37 12.38
N ALA A 27 -5.40 -31.01 13.01
CA ALA A 27 -5.51 -32.47 13.06
C ALA A 27 -5.67 -33.09 11.66
N ARG A 28 -6.18 -32.35 10.69
CA ARG A 28 -6.30 -32.78 9.29
C ARG A 28 -4.99 -32.56 8.52
N LEU A 29 -4.33 -31.43 8.72
CA LEU A 29 -2.98 -31.15 8.18
C LEU A 29 -1.95 -32.16 8.68
N GLU A 30 -2.13 -32.69 9.89
CA GLU A 30 -1.25 -33.72 10.44
C GLU A 30 -1.36 -35.07 9.72
N ARG A 31 -2.56 -35.39 9.23
CA ARG A 31 -2.89 -36.70 8.63
C ARG A 31 -2.85 -36.71 7.10
N ASP A 32 -2.95 -35.55 6.46
CA ASP A 32 -2.99 -35.42 5.00
C ASP A 32 -1.82 -34.57 4.47
N ASP A 33 -0.80 -35.26 3.95
CA ASP A 33 0.37 -34.63 3.34
C ASP A 33 0.04 -33.75 2.13
N ARG A 34 -1.08 -34.01 1.42
CA ARG A 34 -1.51 -33.17 0.30
C ARG A 34 -2.07 -31.85 0.81
N MET A 35 -2.83 -31.87 1.90
CA MET A 35 -3.27 -30.62 2.53
C MET A 35 -2.10 -29.83 3.07
N ARG A 36 -1.13 -30.50 3.69
CA ARG A 36 0.10 -29.86 4.17
C ARG A 36 0.87 -29.18 3.04
N ALA A 37 1.02 -29.84 1.88
CA ALA A 37 1.66 -29.23 0.72
C ALA A 37 0.92 -27.98 0.19
N VAL A 38 -0.42 -27.97 0.27
CA VAL A 38 -1.22 -26.81 -0.12
C VAL A 38 -1.11 -25.67 0.89
N PHE A 39 -1.13 -25.99 2.19
CA PHE A 39 -0.86 -25.03 3.25
C PHE A 39 0.51 -24.35 3.04
N ASP A 40 1.56 -25.13 2.81
CA ASP A 40 2.91 -24.60 2.58
C ASP A 40 2.98 -23.67 1.35
N ALA A 41 2.25 -24.02 0.28
CA ALA A 41 2.20 -23.21 -0.93
C ALA A 41 1.53 -21.85 -0.69
N ILE A 42 0.38 -21.85 0.00
CA ILE A 42 -0.38 -20.63 0.32
C ILE A 42 0.41 -19.76 1.31
N TRP A 43 1.00 -20.38 2.33
CA TRP A 43 1.85 -19.69 3.31
C TRP A 43 3.03 -18.97 2.63
N ARG A 44 3.78 -19.67 1.76
CA ARG A 44 4.90 -19.08 1.02
C ARG A 44 4.47 -17.93 0.11
N GLN A 45 3.29 -18.05 -0.50
CA GLN A 45 2.73 -16.98 -1.33
C GLN A 45 2.44 -15.74 -0.49
N LYS A 46 1.75 -15.89 0.65
CA LYS A 46 1.46 -14.79 1.57
C LYS A 46 2.72 -14.15 2.13
N GLU A 47 3.71 -14.95 2.52
CA GLU A 47 5.01 -14.45 2.96
C GLU A 47 5.72 -13.63 1.87
N THR A 48 5.69 -14.11 0.62
CA THR A 48 6.27 -13.39 -0.52
C THR A 48 5.57 -12.05 -0.75
N LEU A 49 4.24 -12.01 -0.66
CA LEU A 49 3.46 -10.78 -0.79
C LEU A 49 3.74 -9.81 0.36
N SER A 50 3.80 -10.29 1.59
CA SER A 50 4.14 -9.48 2.77
C SER A 50 5.54 -8.87 2.63
N ARG A 51 6.55 -9.64 2.23
CA ARG A 51 7.90 -9.12 1.97
C ARG A 51 7.94 -8.11 0.83
N ALA A 52 7.15 -8.33 -0.22
CA ALA A 52 7.03 -7.38 -1.32
C ALA A 52 6.37 -6.07 -0.86
N MET A 53 5.34 -6.16 -0.02
CA MET A 53 4.68 -5.00 0.59
C MET A 53 5.64 -4.24 1.50
N ASP A 54 6.37 -4.92 2.39
CA ASP A 54 7.38 -4.30 3.24
C ASP A 54 8.45 -3.57 2.40
N ALA A 55 8.90 -4.18 1.30
CA ALA A 55 9.86 -3.57 0.39
C ALA A 55 9.32 -2.31 -0.32
N ILE A 56 8.00 -2.23 -0.55
CA ILE A 56 7.33 -1.04 -1.10
C ILE A 56 7.16 0.04 -0.03
N ASP A 57 6.75 -0.35 1.19
CA ASP A 57 6.47 0.55 2.31
C ASP A 57 7.72 1.17 2.93
N VAL A 58 8.88 0.51 2.84
CA VAL A 58 10.18 1.12 3.15
C VAL A 58 10.47 2.19 2.11
N ALA A 59 9.91 3.38 2.33
CA ALA A 59 9.93 4.59 1.51
C ALA A 59 11.06 4.56 0.47
N SER A 60 10.72 4.02 -0.70
CA SER A 60 11.61 3.92 -1.83
C SER A 60 12.25 5.29 -2.09
N ALA A 61 13.52 5.32 -2.46
CA ALA A 61 14.19 6.55 -2.89
C ALA A 61 13.38 7.28 -3.98
N ALA A 62 12.61 6.53 -4.79
CA ALA A 62 11.66 7.06 -5.75
C ALA A 62 10.49 7.79 -5.07
N SER A 63 9.93 7.29 -3.97
CA SER A 63 8.87 7.97 -3.19
C SER A 63 9.37 9.29 -2.61
N ARG A 64 10.63 9.33 -2.12
CA ARG A 64 11.26 10.59 -1.66
C ARG A 64 11.54 11.56 -2.81
N GLN A 65 11.97 11.05 -3.97
CA GLN A 65 12.22 11.88 -5.15
C GLN A 65 10.91 12.46 -5.71
N THR A 66 9.84 11.68 -5.75
CA THR A 66 8.49 12.13 -6.12
C THR A 66 7.99 13.20 -5.15
N ALA A 67 8.15 13.01 -3.83
CA ALA A 67 7.78 14.02 -2.85
C ALA A 67 8.56 15.34 -3.03
N ARG A 68 9.86 15.27 -3.33
CA ARG A 68 10.70 16.44 -3.64
C ARG A 68 10.26 17.15 -4.93
N LEU A 69 9.94 16.38 -5.98
CA LEU A 69 9.43 16.92 -7.24
C LEU A 69 8.08 17.60 -7.04
N GLN A 70 7.17 17.00 -6.28
CA GLN A 70 5.88 17.60 -5.92
C GLN A 70 6.07 18.91 -5.14
N ALA A 71 6.93 18.95 -4.14
CA ALA A 71 7.23 20.17 -3.39
C ALA A 71 7.85 21.27 -4.28
N THR A 72 8.73 20.88 -5.22
CA THR A 72 9.35 21.81 -6.19
C THR A 72 8.31 22.38 -7.14
N LEU A 73 7.39 21.55 -7.62
CA LEU A 73 6.29 21.96 -8.49
C LEU A 73 5.34 22.92 -7.77
N VAL A 74 4.93 22.59 -6.55
CA VAL A 74 4.07 23.47 -5.72
C VAL A 74 4.74 24.82 -5.51
N GLN A 75 6.04 24.85 -5.17
CA GLN A 75 6.77 26.12 -5.03
C GLN A 75 6.85 26.92 -6.34
N ALA A 76 7.09 26.25 -7.47
CA ALA A 76 7.15 26.91 -8.77
C ALA A 76 5.79 27.50 -9.18
N LEU A 77 4.71 26.78 -8.95
CA LEU A 77 3.34 27.26 -9.18
C LEU A 77 3.00 28.43 -8.25
N SER A 78 3.31 28.34 -6.96
CA SER A 78 3.07 29.44 -6.01
C SER A 78 3.82 30.72 -6.38
N ARG A 79 5.09 30.60 -6.80
CA ARG A 79 5.87 31.76 -7.30
C ARG A 79 5.24 32.36 -8.55
N ARG A 80 4.83 31.53 -9.50
CA ARG A 80 4.20 32.00 -10.74
C ARG A 80 2.88 32.71 -10.46
N MET A 81 2.05 32.16 -9.57
CA MET A 81 0.79 32.77 -9.16
C MET A 81 1.00 34.12 -8.44
N ALA A 82 2.01 34.23 -7.58
CA ALA A 82 2.37 35.49 -6.91
C ALA A 82 2.87 36.56 -7.90
N MET A 83 3.63 36.17 -8.92
CA MET A 83 4.08 37.09 -9.98
C MET A 83 2.93 37.59 -10.86
N THR A 84 1.94 36.74 -11.15
CA THR A 84 0.75 37.14 -11.90
C THR A 84 -0.25 37.97 -11.08
N GLY A 85 -0.28 37.81 -9.75
CA GLY A 85 -1.15 38.60 -8.86
C GLY A 85 -0.58 39.95 -8.42
N GLY A 86 0.71 40.21 -8.65
CA GLY A 86 1.38 41.46 -8.28
C GLY A 86 1.28 42.59 -9.31
N ALA A 87 0.82 42.31 -10.54
CA ALA A 87 0.81 43.28 -11.64
C ALA A 87 -0.44 44.20 -11.67
N GLU A 88 -1.41 44.04 -10.76
CA GLU A 88 -2.63 44.88 -10.71
C GLU A 88 -2.57 46.04 -9.69
N ARG A 89 -1.42 46.29 -9.05
CA ARG A 89 -1.26 47.37 -8.05
C ARG A 89 -0.14 48.35 -8.38
N GLU A 90 -0.10 48.88 -9.59
CA GLU A 90 0.61 50.14 -9.87
C GLU A 90 0.09 50.76 -11.18
N GLY A 91 -1.13 51.29 -11.12
CA GLY A 91 -1.61 52.27 -12.10
C GLY A 91 -1.01 53.64 -11.75
N PRO A 92 -0.32 54.32 -12.68
CA PRO A 92 0.38 55.58 -12.40
C PRO A 92 -0.59 56.70 -12.05
N ALA A 93 -0.19 57.50 -11.06
CA ALA A 93 -0.88 58.68 -10.58
C ALA A 93 -1.28 59.62 -11.73
N LEU A 94 -2.59 59.79 -11.91
CA LEU A 94 -3.20 60.79 -12.80
C LEU A 94 -3.21 62.16 -12.13
N TRP A 95 -2.16 62.95 -12.34
CA TRP A 95 -2.20 64.42 -12.32
C TRP A 95 -1.42 64.88 -13.57
N PRO A 96 -1.67 66.05 -14.21
CA PRO A 96 -2.55 67.16 -13.83
C PRO A 96 -3.42 67.74 -14.98
N THR A 97 -4.34 68.65 -14.66
CA THR A 97 -4.50 69.99 -15.30
C THR A 97 -5.29 70.88 -14.35
#